data_AF-A0A7Y5BZ52-F1
#
_entry.id   AF-A0A7Y5BZ52-F1
#
_cell.length_a   1.000
_cell.length_b   1.000
_cell.length_c   1.000
_cell.angle_alpha   90.00
_cell.angle_beta   90.00
_cell.angle_gamma   90.00
#
_symmetry.space_group_name_H-M   'P 1'
#
loop_
_entity.id
_entity.type
_entity.pdbx_description
1 polymer ?
#
loop_
_entity_poly.entity_id
_entity_poly.type
_entity_poly.pdbx_seq_one_letter_code
_entity_poly.pdbx_strand_id
1 'polypeptide(L)'
;MTTQNTADPENQAEITSHCPFLGLPSDATTHYQYPSRVNYCYVPTHPDPIQLDHQQTFCLSDQYLHCAVYRAEGKTLTLPPEIRGTHKDDERSRLRLGGIFIVVLLAVVGFITLWALNILPFGGQLPSTPTATPSLAAASALIDIPAPTFTPLPATALPLPSPTPSPSPTSAPPTFTPTVTPTPTVTPTPTVTLTPTFFPSPAPGFGTPLGTNPPLVIHVVQEAQSYTSISAQYNTTPEVLAAINVLVEGQSLWVGLRIVVPVGLTDPTGLPRFVVYLNDQETTVDALAAQFNITPDLIRLYNALGPQPEVPAARWLIIPLPRE
;
A
#
# COMPACT_ATOMS: atom_id res chain seq x y z
N MET A 1 51.38 -42.93 -21.05
CA MET A 1 51.36 -41.87 -20.04
C MET A 1 50.46 -40.76 -20.58
N THR A 2 49.17 -40.78 -20.23
CA THR A 2 48.57 -39.95 -19.15
C THR A 2 48.15 -38.59 -19.76
N THR A 3 46.90 -38.14 -19.87
CA THR A 3 45.56 -38.57 -19.40
C THR A 3 44.53 -37.77 -20.22
N GLN A 4 43.43 -38.42 -20.60
CA GLN A 4 42.15 -37.75 -20.87
C GLN A 4 41.74 -36.94 -19.64
N ASN A 5 41.30 -35.70 -19.83
CA ASN A 5 40.53 -34.99 -18.81
C ASN A 5 39.10 -34.90 -19.29
N THR A 6 38.32 -35.86 -18.82
CA THR A 6 36.86 -35.90 -18.83
C THR A 6 36.36 -34.79 -17.91
N ALA A 7 35.67 -33.79 -18.45
CA ALA A 7 34.93 -32.81 -17.65
C ALA A 7 33.45 -32.95 -18.00
N ASP A 8 32.69 -33.31 -16.97
CA ASP A 8 31.24 -33.46 -16.87
C ASP A 8 30.46 -32.23 -17.38
N PRO A 9 29.27 -32.38 -18.00
CA PRO A 9 28.42 -31.26 -18.39
C PRO A 9 27.32 -31.06 -17.34
N GLU A 10 27.65 -30.56 -16.15
CA GLU A 10 26.63 -30.13 -15.19
C GLU A 10 26.99 -28.78 -14.54
N ASN A 11 26.11 -27.82 -14.78
CA ASN A 11 25.88 -26.62 -13.96
C ASN A 11 26.84 -25.42 -14.13
N GLN A 12 26.90 -24.86 -15.35
CA GLN A 12 27.13 -23.42 -15.48
C GLN A 12 25.77 -22.72 -15.49
N ALA A 13 25.32 -22.26 -14.32
CA ALA A 13 24.20 -21.32 -14.23
C ALA A 13 24.62 -20.06 -15.02
N GLU A 14 24.03 -19.89 -16.20
CA GLU A 14 24.17 -18.68 -17.00
C GLU A 14 23.74 -17.50 -16.11
N ILE A 15 24.68 -16.59 -15.81
CA ILE A 15 24.41 -15.46 -14.91
C ILE A 15 23.48 -14.52 -15.67
N THR A 16 22.18 -14.65 -15.40
CA THR A 16 21.14 -13.81 -15.96
C THR A 16 21.05 -12.50 -15.16
N SER A 17 20.64 -11.41 -15.80
CA SER A 17 20.44 -10.10 -15.13
C SER A 17 19.20 -10.05 -14.22
N HIS A 18 18.54 -11.19 -14.03
CA HIS A 18 17.29 -11.36 -13.29
C HIS A 18 17.20 -12.80 -12.78
N CYS A 19 16.30 -13.03 -11.83
CA CYS A 19 16.05 -14.36 -11.27
C CYS A 19 15.46 -15.30 -12.32
N PRO A 20 16.05 -16.49 -12.56
CA PRO A 20 15.55 -17.44 -13.55
C PRO A 20 14.23 -18.12 -13.13
N PHE A 21 13.82 -17.96 -11.87
CA PHE A 21 12.54 -18.47 -11.35
C PHE A 21 11.45 -17.39 -11.26
N LEU A 22 11.67 -16.24 -11.90
CA LEU A 22 10.67 -15.19 -12.02
C LEU A 22 9.81 -15.44 -13.26
N GLY A 23 8.50 -15.54 -13.08
CA GLY A 23 7.57 -15.84 -14.18
C GLY A 23 6.20 -15.18 -14.04
N LEU A 24 5.37 -15.26 -15.08
CA LEU A 24 3.96 -14.84 -15.06
C LEU A 24 3.05 -16.04 -14.75
N PRO A 25 1.88 -15.85 -14.10
CA PRO A 25 0.97 -16.94 -13.78
C PRO A 25 0.46 -17.71 -15.01
N SER A 26 0.40 -17.06 -16.18
CA SER A 26 0.04 -17.69 -17.44
C SER A 26 1.21 -18.36 -18.16
N ASP A 27 2.44 -17.94 -17.89
CA ASP A 27 3.66 -18.41 -18.54
C ASP A 27 4.86 -18.22 -17.61
N ALA A 28 5.38 -19.32 -17.09
CA ALA A 28 6.46 -19.32 -16.11
C ALA A 28 7.81 -18.87 -16.68
N THR A 29 7.95 -18.79 -18.01
CA THR A 29 9.22 -18.44 -18.68
C THR A 29 9.30 -16.96 -19.08
N THR A 30 8.18 -16.26 -19.06
CA THR A 30 8.12 -14.81 -19.32
C THR A 30 7.87 -14.07 -18.01
N HIS A 31 8.36 -12.85 -17.91
CA HIS A 31 8.15 -11.98 -16.75
C HIS A 31 8.09 -10.53 -17.19
N TYR A 32 7.49 -9.67 -16.38
CA TYR A 32 7.65 -8.23 -16.57
C TYR A 32 9.03 -7.82 -16.08
N GLN A 33 9.77 -7.08 -16.90
CA GLN A 33 11.09 -6.55 -16.56
C GLN A 33 11.03 -5.43 -15.49
N TYR A 34 9.84 -5.08 -15.02
CA TYR A 34 9.58 -4.10 -13.97
C TYR A 34 8.77 -4.72 -12.83
N PRO A 35 8.81 -4.16 -11.60
CA PRO A 35 8.03 -4.67 -10.48
C PRO A 35 6.53 -4.67 -10.78
N SER A 36 5.89 -5.83 -10.72
CA SER A 36 4.46 -5.99 -11.03
C SER A 36 3.83 -7.07 -10.16
N ARG A 37 2.55 -6.90 -9.80
CA ARG A 37 1.81 -7.85 -8.96
C ARG A 37 1.60 -9.21 -9.63
N VAL A 38 1.80 -9.29 -10.94
CA VAL A 38 1.68 -10.53 -11.73
C VAL A 38 3.01 -11.22 -12.00
N ASN A 39 4.11 -10.74 -11.41
CA ASN A 39 5.35 -11.50 -11.33
C ASN A 39 5.30 -12.44 -10.11
N TYR A 40 5.52 -13.74 -10.37
CA TYR A 40 5.43 -14.83 -9.42
C TYR A 40 6.79 -15.49 -9.23
N CYS A 41 7.05 -15.99 -8.02
CA CYS A 41 8.22 -16.79 -7.72
C CYS A 41 7.90 -18.26 -7.94
N TYR A 42 8.70 -18.94 -8.77
CA TYR A 42 8.57 -20.36 -9.06
C TYR A 42 9.55 -21.25 -8.27
N VAL A 43 10.27 -20.68 -7.29
CA VAL A 43 11.11 -21.47 -6.37
C VAL A 43 10.27 -22.33 -5.42
N PRO A 44 9.21 -21.82 -4.76
CA PRO A 44 8.32 -22.65 -3.96
C PRO A 44 7.51 -23.63 -4.81
N THR A 45 6.89 -24.61 -4.16
CA THR A 45 6.09 -25.65 -4.82
C THR A 45 4.87 -25.07 -5.52
N HIS A 46 4.20 -24.10 -4.88
CA HIS A 46 3.16 -23.31 -5.51
C HIS A 46 3.72 -21.94 -5.88
N PRO A 47 3.62 -21.54 -7.17
CA PRO A 47 3.99 -20.21 -7.57
C PRO A 47 3.18 -19.18 -6.79
N ASP A 48 3.87 -18.27 -6.13
CA ASP A 48 3.26 -17.23 -5.29
C ASP A 48 3.63 -15.83 -5.82
N PRO A 49 2.71 -14.85 -5.72
CA PRO A 49 3.02 -13.48 -6.07
C PRO A 49 4.10 -12.92 -5.14
N ILE A 50 4.95 -12.05 -5.67
CA ILE A 50 6.06 -11.44 -4.92
C ILE A 50 5.72 -9.97 -4.62
N GLN A 51 6.12 -9.47 -3.45
CA GLN A 51 5.98 -8.05 -3.12
C GLN A 51 6.87 -7.17 -4.03
N LEU A 52 6.38 -5.98 -4.40
CA LEU A 52 7.03 -5.09 -5.38
C LEU A 52 8.46 -4.70 -4.99
N ASP A 53 8.69 -4.34 -3.71
CA ASP A 53 10.00 -3.94 -3.22
C ASP A 53 11.02 -5.08 -3.29
N HIS A 54 10.58 -6.32 -3.02
CA HIS A 54 11.41 -7.51 -3.15
C HIS A 54 11.76 -7.81 -4.61
N GLN A 55 10.81 -7.63 -5.53
CA GLN A 55 11.08 -7.80 -6.97
C GLN A 55 12.13 -6.81 -7.47
N GLN A 56 11.99 -5.53 -7.11
CA GLN A 56 12.91 -4.48 -7.52
C GLN A 56 14.31 -4.72 -6.98
N THR A 57 14.41 -5.13 -5.71
CA THR A 57 15.69 -5.30 -5.04
C THR A 57 16.41 -6.56 -5.51
N PHE A 58 15.69 -7.67 -5.67
CA PHE A 58 16.28 -9.00 -5.91
C PHE A 58 15.86 -9.61 -7.25
N CYS A 59 14.56 -9.79 -7.51
CA CYS A 59 14.12 -10.66 -8.61
C CYS A 59 14.45 -10.12 -10.01
N LEU A 60 14.50 -8.79 -10.18
CA LEU A 60 14.73 -8.10 -11.45
C LEU A 60 16.15 -7.55 -11.60
N SER A 61 17.05 -7.92 -10.69
CA SER A 61 18.45 -7.53 -10.70
C SER A 61 19.34 -8.76 -10.56
N ASP A 62 20.65 -8.58 -10.65
CA ASP A 62 21.66 -9.61 -10.34
C ASP A 62 21.70 -9.99 -8.86
N GLN A 63 21.08 -9.19 -7.98
CA GLN A 63 21.01 -9.44 -6.54
C GLN A 63 20.16 -10.66 -6.19
N TYR A 64 19.42 -11.26 -7.15
CA TYR A 64 18.70 -12.52 -6.91
C TYR A 64 19.61 -13.62 -6.36
N LEU A 65 20.90 -13.60 -6.67
CA LEU A 65 21.91 -14.50 -6.10
C LEU A 65 22.02 -14.39 -4.57
N HIS A 66 21.62 -13.25 -3.99
CA HIS A 66 21.56 -12.99 -2.55
C HIS A 66 20.15 -13.18 -1.95
N CYS A 67 19.13 -13.45 -2.77
CA CYS A 67 17.79 -13.72 -2.27
C CYS A 67 17.79 -15.02 -1.45
N ALA A 68 17.32 -14.95 -0.19
CA ALA A 68 17.27 -16.10 0.70
C ALA A 68 16.41 -17.25 0.14
N VAL A 69 15.35 -16.94 -0.61
CA VAL A 69 14.50 -17.95 -1.26
C VAL A 69 15.25 -18.65 -2.40
N TYR A 70 15.91 -17.88 -3.25
CA TYR A 70 16.70 -18.42 -4.36
C TYR A 70 17.82 -19.33 -3.84
N ARG A 71 18.55 -18.88 -2.81
CA ARG A 71 19.66 -19.62 -2.19
C ARG A 71 19.24 -20.82 -1.36
N ALA A 72 17.99 -20.87 -0.91
CA ALA A 72 17.53 -21.97 -0.08
C ALA A 72 17.36 -23.27 -0.88
N GLU A 73 17.35 -23.22 -2.23
CA GLU A 73 17.21 -24.36 -3.17
C GLU A 73 16.06 -25.33 -2.82
N GLY A 74 15.12 -24.88 -1.98
CA GLY A 74 14.23 -25.72 -1.20
C GLY A 74 12.78 -25.37 -1.48
N LYS A 75 12.02 -26.38 -1.92
CA LYS A 75 10.58 -26.29 -2.17
C LYS A 75 9.80 -26.17 -0.86
N THR A 76 9.77 -24.97 -0.27
CA THR A 76 8.69 -24.63 0.65
C THR A 76 7.37 -24.67 -0.13
N LEU A 77 6.25 -24.93 0.57
CA LEU A 77 4.95 -24.96 -0.10
C LEU A 77 4.59 -23.58 -0.67
N THR A 78 5.02 -22.52 0.02
CA THR A 78 4.70 -21.12 -0.24
C THR A 78 5.88 -20.19 0.08
N LEU A 79 5.84 -18.95 -0.41
CA LEU A 79 6.78 -17.88 -0.04
C LEU A 79 6.63 -17.47 1.44
N PRO A 80 7.73 -17.07 2.11
CA PRO A 80 7.69 -16.36 3.39
C PRO A 80 6.74 -15.16 3.38
N PRO A 81 6.01 -14.89 4.48
CA PRO A 81 5.01 -13.83 4.53
C PRO A 81 5.56 -12.43 4.21
N GLU A 82 6.82 -12.17 4.55
CA GLU A 82 7.45 -10.85 4.43
C GLU A 82 7.65 -10.43 2.97
N ILE A 83 7.79 -11.39 2.07
CA ILE A 83 8.06 -11.16 0.65
C ILE A 83 6.89 -11.55 -0.26
N ARG A 84 5.82 -12.10 0.33
CA ARG A 84 4.63 -12.52 -0.38
C ARG A 84 3.80 -11.31 -0.80
N GLY A 85 3.48 -11.23 -2.09
CA GLY A 85 2.59 -10.22 -2.65
C GLY A 85 1.12 -10.50 -2.35
N THR A 86 0.27 -9.47 -2.48
CA THR A 86 -1.17 -9.62 -2.30
C THR A 86 -1.83 -10.10 -3.60
N HIS A 87 -2.65 -11.16 -3.53
CA HIS A 87 -3.39 -11.65 -4.69
C HIS A 87 -4.55 -10.70 -5.03
N LYS A 88 -4.82 -10.48 -6.34
CA LYS A 88 -6.00 -9.73 -6.79
C LYS A 88 -7.32 -10.39 -6.34
N ASP A 89 -7.30 -11.71 -6.16
CA ASP A 89 -8.49 -12.46 -5.75
C ASP A 89 -8.77 -12.37 -4.23
N ASP A 90 -7.78 -12.05 -3.41
CA ASP A 90 -7.99 -11.87 -1.97
C ASP A 90 -8.88 -10.65 -1.69
N GLU A 91 -8.74 -9.59 -2.48
CA GLU A 91 -9.57 -8.38 -2.34
C GLU A 91 -11.04 -8.68 -2.70
N ARG A 92 -11.27 -9.43 -3.78
CA ARG A 92 -12.63 -9.85 -4.19
C ARG A 92 -13.24 -10.86 -3.22
N SER A 93 -12.43 -11.77 -2.67
CA SER A 93 -12.88 -12.78 -1.70
C SER A 93 -13.31 -12.14 -0.38
N ARG A 94 -12.57 -11.15 0.12
CA ARG A 94 -12.91 -10.41 1.35
C ARG A 94 -14.19 -9.59 1.18
N LEU A 95 -14.41 -8.97 0.02
CA LEU A 95 -15.68 -8.29 -0.29
C LEU A 95 -16.86 -9.27 -0.35
N ARG A 96 -16.68 -10.45 -0.95
CA ARG A 96 -17.73 -11.48 -1.02
C ARG A 96 -18.06 -12.04 0.36
N LEU A 97 -17.05 -12.33 1.17
CA LEU A 97 -17.25 -12.88 2.51
C LEU A 97 -17.95 -11.86 3.42
N GLY A 98 -17.53 -10.58 3.39
CA GLY A 98 -18.23 -9.49 4.08
C GLY A 98 -19.69 -9.33 3.63
N GLY A 99 -19.95 -9.43 2.32
CA GLY A 99 -21.30 -9.42 1.76
C GLY A 99 -22.17 -10.58 2.28
N ILE A 100 -21.62 -11.80 2.33
CA ILE A 100 -22.33 -12.96 2.87
C ILE A 100 -22.66 -12.77 4.35
N PHE A 101 -21.71 -12.27 5.16
CA PHE A 101 -21.95 -11.99 6.58
C PHE A 101 -23.07 -10.97 6.78
N ILE A 102 -23.12 -9.91 5.97
CA ILE A 102 -24.19 -8.90 6.04
C ILE A 102 -25.54 -9.52 5.67
N VAL A 103 -25.60 -10.32 4.60
CA VAL A 103 -26.85 -11.00 4.18
C VAL A 103 -27.35 -11.96 5.26
N VAL A 104 -26.46 -12.75 5.86
CA VAL A 104 -26.82 -13.67 6.96
C VAL A 104 -27.29 -12.90 8.18
N LEU A 105 -26.62 -11.82 8.56
CA LEU A 105 -27.02 -10.97 9.68
C LEU A 105 -28.42 -10.39 9.47
N LEU A 106 -28.71 -9.88 8.27
CA LEU A 106 -30.02 -9.35 7.92
C LEU A 106 -31.11 -10.43 7.94
N ALA A 107 -30.80 -11.64 7.47
CA ALA A 107 -31.73 -12.77 7.52
C ALA A 107 -32.04 -13.19 8.97
N VAL A 108 -31.03 -13.24 9.85
CA VAL A 108 -31.20 -13.57 11.27
C VAL A 108 -32.00 -12.50 11.98
N VAL A 109 -31.69 -11.22 11.77
CA VAL A 109 -32.45 -10.10 12.34
C VAL A 109 -33.90 -10.14 11.84
N GLY A 110 -34.12 -10.37 10.54
CA GLY A 110 -35.44 -10.53 9.96
C GLY A 110 -36.22 -11.71 10.56
N PHE A 111 -35.56 -12.84 10.80
CA PHE A 111 -36.20 -13.99 11.43
C PHE A 111 -36.58 -13.70 12.89
N ILE A 112 -35.70 -13.05 13.64
CA ILE A 112 -35.94 -12.65 15.04
C ILE A 112 -37.09 -11.64 15.12
N THR A 113 -37.15 -10.66 14.21
CA THR A 113 -38.25 -9.68 14.19
C THR A 113 -39.58 -10.34 13.80
N LEU A 114 -39.59 -11.23 12.81
CA LEU A 114 -40.80 -11.99 12.43
C LEU A 114 -41.28 -12.92 13.55
N TRP A 115 -40.35 -13.52 14.31
CA TRP A 115 -40.66 -14.34 15.48
C TRP A 115 -41.21 -13.50 16.63
N ALA A 116 -40.58 -12.35 16.94
CA ALA A 116 -41.03 -11.43 17.99
C ALA A 116 -42.40 -10.80 17.69
N LEU A 117 -42.72 -10.60 16.41
CA LEU A 117 -44.02 -10.10 15.96
C LEU A 117 -45.10 -11.19 15.87
N ASN A 118 -44.80 -12.44 16.25
CA ASN A 118 -45.74 -13.57 16.22
C ASN A 118 -46.34 -13.84 14.81
N ILE A 119 -45.62 -13.47 13.75
CA ILE A 119 -46.07 -13.64 12.36
C ILE A 119 -45.82 -15.08 11.87
N LEU A 120 -44.86 -15.80 12.48
CA LEU A 120 -44.61 -17.21 12.22
C LEU A 120 -45.25 -18.07 13.34
N PRO A 121 -46.40 -18.73 13.11
CA PRO A 121 -47.00 -19.59 14.11
C PRO A 121 -46.14 -20.85 14.29
N PHE A 122 -45.35 -20.88 15.37
CA PHE A 122 -44.66 -22.08 15.84
C PHE A 122 -45.67 -23.00 16.53
N GLY A 123 -46.62 -23.53 15.77
CA GLY A 123 -47.79 -24.21 16.32
C GLY A 123 -48.55 -25.01 15.27
N GLY A 124 -47.85 -25.64 14.33
CA GLY A 124 -48.43 -26.74 13.56
C GLY A 124 -48.41 -27.99 14.41
N GLN A 125 -49.55 -28.32 15.04
CA GLN A 125 -49.79 -29.62 15.65
C GLN A 125 -49.33 -30.71 14.67
N LEU A 126 -48.37 -31.55 15.07
CA LEU A 126 -47.97 -32.72 14.31
C LEU A 126 -49.19 -33.65 14.18
N PRO A 127 -49.75 -33.91 12.99
CA PRO A 127 -50.67 -35.02 12.84
C PRO A 127 -49.86 -36.31 12.96
N SER A 128 -49.98 -36.97 14.12
CA SER A 128 -49.50 -38.34 14.31
C SER A 128 -50.24 -39.25 13.33
N THR A 129 -49.57 -39.62 12.24
CA THR A 129 -50.04 -40.66 11.33
C THR A 129 -49.07 -41.84 11.38
N PRO A 130 -49.58 -43.07 11.53
CA PRO A 130 -48.76 -44.26 11.72
C PRO A 130 -48.04 -44.67 10.44
N THR A 131 -46.84 -45.19 10.66
CA THR A 131 -45.98 -45.98 9.77
C THR A 131 -46.72 -46.76 8.70
N ALA A 132 -46.43 -46.45 7.43
CA ALA A 132 -46.54 -47.37 6.31
C ALA A 132 -45.25 -47.31 5.48
N THR A 133 -44.63 -48.47 5.35
CA THR A 133 -43.43 -48.82 4.58
C THR A 133 -43.62 -48.56 3.07
N PRO A 134 -42.55 -48.33 2.28
CA PRO A 134 -42.65 -47.77 0.93
C PRO A 134 -42.95 -48.84 -0.13
N SER A 135 -43.70 -48.46 -1.16
CA SER A 135 -43.81 -49.20 -2.42
C SER A 135 -43.51 -48.25 -3.58
N LEU A 136 -42.49 -48.60 -4.37
CA LEU A 136 -42.13 -47.89 -5.60
C LEU A 136 -43.26 -48.01 -6.62
N ALA A 137 -43.76 -46.87 -7.10
CA ALA A 137 -44.42 -46.78 -8.38
C ALA A 137 -43.94 -45.52 -9.12
N ALA A 138 -43.28 -45.76 -10.24
CA ALA A 138 -42.85 -44.75 -11.20
C ALA A 138 -44.07 -44.04 -11.82
N ALA A 139 -43.97 -42.73 -12.03
CA ALA A 139 -44.77 -42.02 -13.02
C ALA A 139 -44.07 -40.74 -13.48
N SER A 140 -43.63 -40.76 -14.73
CA SER A 140 -43.18 -39.64 -15.53
C SER A 140 -44.37 -38.74 -15.92
N ALA A 141 -44.21 -37.42 -15.93
CA ALA A 141 -44.86 -36.44 -16.83
C ALA A 141 -44.43 -35.02 -16.42
N LEU A 142 -43.61 -34.33 -17.23
CA LEU A 142 -43.98 -33.37 -18.30
C LEU A 142 -44.49 -32.00 -17.81
N ILE A 143 -43.63 -30.98 -18.03
CA ILE A 143 -43.88 -29.66 -18.64
C ILE A 143 -45.14 -28.90 -18.18
N ASP A 144 -44.96 -27.71 -17.57
CA ASP A 144 -45.45 -26.48 -18.21
C ASP A 144 -44.86 -25.19 -17.59
N ILE A 145 -44.64 -24.19 -18.44
CA ILE A 145 -44.24 -22.81 -18.11
C ILE A 145 -45.48 -21.93 -18.35
N PRO A 146 -45.78 -20.94 -17.48
CA PRO A 146 -45.82 -19.57 -18.02
C PRO A 146 -45.28 -18.48 -17.06
N ALA A 147 -44.71 -17.46 -17.69
CA ALA A 147 -44.38 -16.13 -17.16
C ALA A 147 -45.66 -15.26 -16.99
N PRO A 148 -45.60 -13.92 -16.83
CA PRO A 148 -44.67 -13.00 -16.17
C PRO A 148 -45.43 -12.19 -15.07
N THR A 149 -44.89 -11.08 -14.54
CA THR A 149 -45.55 -9.75 -14.43
C THR A 149 -44.79 -8.80 -13.48
N PHE A 150 -44.55 -7.57 -13.94
CA PHE A 150 -43.87 -6.45 -13.27
C PHE A 150 -44.83 -5.57 -12.43
N THR A 151 -44.25 -4.63 -11.65
CA THR A 151 -44.77 -3.33 -11.12
C THR A 151 -45.17 -3.27 -9.62
N PRO A 152 -45.25 -2.09 -8.97
CA PRO A 152 -44.22 -1.04 -8.78
C PRO A 152 -44.10 -0.52 -7.31
N LEU A 153 -43.17 0.44 -7.10
CA LEU A 153 -42.84 1.23 -5.89
C LEU A 153 -44.06 1.98 -5.26
N PRO A 154 -44.03 2.39 -3.97
CA PRO A 154 -43.59 3.77 -3.65
C PRO A 154 -42.85 3.97 -2.30
N ALA A 155 -42.33 5.20 -2.17
CA ALA A 155 -41.50 5.83 -1.14
C ALA A 155 -42.00 5.74 0.32
N THR A 156 -41.14 6.13 1.28
CA THR A 156 -41.32 7.38 2.09
C THR A 156 -40.39 7.45 3.34
N ALA A 157 -39.69 8.59 3.45
CA ALA A 157 -39.28 9.39 4.62
C ALA A 157 -38.19 8.94 5.64
N LEU A 158 -37.17 9.81 5.73
CA LEU A 158 -36.38 10.28 6.89
C LEU A 158 -37.27 10.69 8.10
N PRO A 159 -36.82 10.79 9.39
CA PRO A 159 -35.65 11.60 9.82
C PRO A 159 -34.90 11.26 11.16
N LEU A 160 -33.65 11.76 11.29
CA LEU A 160 -32.96 12.42 12.45
C LEU A 160 -32.80 11.74 13.86
N PRO A 161 -32.05 12.29 14.86
CA PRO A 161 -30.78 11.71 15.37
C PRO A 161 -30.69 11.53 16.93
N SER A 162 -29.47 11.22 17.42
CA SER A 162 -28.90 11.56 18.76
C SER A 162 -29.08 10.53 19.91
N PRO A 163 -28.43 10.68 21.11
CA PRO A 163 -27.00 10.62 21.41
C PRO A 163 -26.61 9.72 22.64
N THR A 164 -25.30 9.61 22.90
CA THR A 164 -24.61 9.38 24.21
C THR A 164 -24.48 7.95 24.77
N PRO A 165 -23.35 7.64 25.46
CA PRO A 165 -23.43 7.51 26.91
C PRO A 165 -22.25 8.08 27.75
N SER A 166 -22.62 8.49 28.97
CA SER A 166 -21.84 8.68 30.23
C SER A 166 -21.89 7.33 31.03
N PRO A 167 -21.16 7.02 32.16
CA PRO A 167 -20.60 7.87 33.22
C PRO A 167 -19.28 7.45 33.96
N SER A 168 -18.89 8.35 34.88
CA SER A 168 -17.92 8.34 36.02
C SER A 168 -18.36 7.37 37.18
N PRO A 169 -17.79 7.27 38.44
CA PRO A 169 -16.71 8.02 39.13
C PRO A 169 -15.77 7.28 40.16
N THR A 170 -14.69 8.00 40.56
CA THR A 170 -14.09 8.28 41.90
C THR A 170 -13.75 7.19 42.96
N SER A 171 -12.52 7.27 43.51
CA SER A 171 -12.23 7.02 44.95
C SER A 171 -11.01 7.83 45.43
N ALA A 172 -10.99 8.13 46.74
CA ALA A 172 -10.25 9.19 47.45
C ALA A 172 -9.10 8.62 48.37
N PRO A 173 -8.39 9.45 49.18
CA PRO A 173 -6.96 9.28 49.51
C PRO A 173 -6.63 8.83 50.96
N PRO A 174 -5.33 8.63 51.30
CA PRO A 174 -4.85 8.73 52.68
C PRO A 174 -3.75 9.79 52.92
N THR A 175 -3.71 10.25 54.17
CA THR A 175 -2.88 11.27 54.81
C THR A 175 -1.53 10.73 55.31
N PHE A 176 -0.45 11.53 55.24
CA PHE A 176 0.83 11.21 55.90
C PHE A 176 1.45 12.39 56.67
N THR A 177 2.09 12.04 57.79
CA THR A 177 2.77 12.85 58.80
C THR A 177 4.23 13.16 58.42
N PRO A 178 4.80 14.35 58.73
CA PRO A 178 6.18 14.68 58.34
C PRO A 178 7.24 14.16 59.32
N THR A 179 8.25 13.47 58.78
CA THR A 179 9.51 13.12 59.48
C THR A 179 10.62 13.99 58.89
N VAL A 180 11.36 14.70 59.74
CA VAL A 180 12.48 15.58 59.34
C VAL A 180 13.72 14.72 59.09
N THR A 181 14.29 14.78 57.88
CA THR A 181 15.46 14.00 57.42
C THR A 181 16.42 14.96 56.69
N PRO A 182 17.76 14.83 56.88
CA PRO A 182 18.73 15.89 56.59
C PRO A 182 18.85 16.31 55.12
N THR A 183 19.18 17.58 54.96
CA THR A 183 19.37 18.36 53.73
C THR A 183 20.30 17.68 52.72
N PRO A 184 19.79 17.30 51.53
CA PRO A 184 20.65 16.87 50.43
C PRO A 184 21.44 18.05 49.85
N THR A 185 22.71 17.79 49.55
CA THR A 185 23.59 18.67 48.79
C THR A 185 22.93 18.98 47.44
N VAL A 186 22.75 20.26 47.15
CA VAL A 186 22.10 20.75 45.92
C VAL A 186 22.99 20.40 44.73
N THR A 187 22.71 19.27 44.09
CA THR A 187 23.16 19.01 42.72
C THR A 187 22.33 19.93 41.82
N PRO A 188 22.92 20.73 40.92
CA PRO A 188 22.14 21.63 40.07
C PRO A 188 21.18 20.80 39.23
N THR A 189 19.89 20.90 39.57
CA THR A 189 18.78 20.39 38.77
C THR A 189 18.92 20.97 37.37
N PRO A 190 18.98 20.16 36.29
CA PRO A 190 18.96 20.72 34.95
C PRO A 190 17.66 21.51 34.82
N THR A 191 17.79 22.83 34.71
CA THR A 191 16.71 23.71 34.31
C THR A 191 16.23 23.21 32.97
N VAL A 192 15.02 22.65 32.92
CA VAL A 192 14.33 22.40 31.65
C VAL A 192 13.94 23.78 31.13
N THR A 193 14.89 24.42 30.49
CA THR A 193 14.63 25.52 29.58
C THR A 193 13.74 24.91 28.50
N LEU A 194 12.47 25.30 28.47
CA LEU A 194 11.61 25.10 27.31
C LEU A 194 12.22 25.94 26.17
N THR A 195 13.29 25.43 25.60
CA THR A 195 13.77 25.84 24.30
C THR A 195 12.61 25.52 23.37
N PRO A 196 12.07 26.48 22.60
CA PRO A 196 11.14 26.14 21.55
C PRO A 196 11.89 25.19 20.61
N THR A 197 11.65 23.90 20.75
CA THR A 197 12.10 22.91 19.79
C THR A 197 11.33 23.23 18.53
N PHE A 198 11.93 24.04 17.66
CA PHE A 198 11.57 24.07 16.25
C PHE A 198 11.78 22.66 15.76
N PHE A 199 10.73 21.84 15.80
CA PHE A 199 10.72 20.56 15.12
C PHE A 199 11.08 20.84 13.66
N PRO A 200 12.07 20.12 13.09
CA PRO A 200 12.22 20.19 11.65
C PRO A 200 10.88 19.75 11.05
N SER A 201 10.36 20.56 10.14
CA SER A 201 9.11 20.25 9.44
C SER A 201 9.16 18.79 8.99
N PRO A 202 8.20 17.92 9.36
CA PRO A 202 8.14 16.56 8.86
C PRO A 202 8.33 16.55 7.34
N ALA A 203 9.02 15.54 6.79
CA ALA A 203 9.03 15.36 5.35
C ALA A 203 7.57 15.29 4.88
N PRO A 204 7.10 16.19 4.02
CA PRO A 204 5.75 16.09 3.50
C PRO A 204 5.63 14.74 2.80
N GLY A 205 4.57 14.00 3.12
CA GLY A 205 4.35 12.67 2.54
C GLY A 205 4.25 12.77 1.02
N PHE A 206 4.56 11.68 0.32
CA PHE A 206 4.31 11.58 -1.12
C PHE A 206 2.86 11.97 -1.44
N GLY A 207 2.64 12.74 -2.51
CA GLY A 207 1.32 13.31 -2.80
C GLY A 207 1.03 14.67 -2.16
N THR A 208 1.82 15.10 -1.16
CA THR A 208 1.63 16.41 -0.50
C THR A 208 2.27 17.52 -1.34
N PRO A 209 1.54 18.58 -1.68
CA PRO A 209 2.11 19.71 -2.41
C PRO A 209 3.15 20.45 -1.56
N LEU A 210 4.27 20.73 -2.20
CA LEU A 210 5.46 21.43 -1.76
C LEU A 210 5.62 22.71 -2.57
N GLY A 211 6.05 23.78 -1.92
CA GLY A 211 6.18 25.09 -2.57
C GLY A 211 4.83 25.76 -2.85
N THR A 212 4.87 27.05 -3.15
CA THR A 212 3.66 27.87 -3.34
C THR A 212 3.47 28.31 -4.79
N ASN A 213 4.47 28.18 -5.67
CA ASN A 213 4.35 28.65 -7.05
C ASN A 213 5.39 28.00 -8.00
N PRO A 214 5.03 26.94 -8.75
CA PRO A 214 3.83 26.13 -8.61
C PRO A 214 3.88 25.20 -7.39
N PRO A 215 2.74 24.71 -6.89
CA PRO A 215 2.71 23.57 -5.99
C PRO A 215 3.24 22.31 -6.71
N LEU A 216 4.30 21.71 -6.17
CA LEU A 216 4.95 20.51 -6.68
C LEU A 216 4.69 19.33 -5.77
N VAL A 217 4.57 18.14 -6.33
CA VAL A 217 4.33 16.91 -5.57
C VAL A 217 5.38 15.88 -5.95
N ILE A 218 5.93 15.17 -4.98
CA ILE A 218 6.67 13.94 -5.25
C ILE A 218 5.65 12.82 -5.42
N HIS A 219 5.50 12.33 -6.65
CA HIS A 219 4.60 11.26 -7.01
C HIS A 219 5.38 9.96 -7.22
N VAL A 220 4.88 8.87 -6.62
CA VAL A 220 5.42 7.53 -6.82
C VAL A 220 4.56 6.84 -7.88
N VAL A 221 5.17 6.53 -9.03
CA VAL A 221 4.49 5.90 -10.16
C VAL A 221 3.94 4.52 -9.74
N GLN A 222 2.66 4.29 -10.02
CA GLN A 222 1.94 3.06 -9.75
C GLN A 222 1.83 2.17 -11.01
N GLU A 223 1.37 0.94 -10.82
CA GLU A 223 1.16 -0.01 -11.92
C GLU A 223 0.23 0.56 -13.00
N ALA A 224 0.60 0.35 -14.27
CA ALA A 224 -0.10 0.82 -15.45
C ALA A 224 -0.28 2.35 -15.56
N GLN A 225 0.47 3.15 -14.79
CA GLN A 225 0.50 4.60 -14.98
C GLN A 225 1.49 5.02 -16.07
N SER A 226 1.06 6.01 -16.86
CA SER A 226 1.85 6.71 -17.88
C SER A 226 1.85 8.21 -17.59
N TYR A 227 2.64 9.00 -18.33
CA TYR A 227 2.61 10.45 -18.21
C TYR A 227 1.21 11.00 -18.43
N THR A 228 0.46 10.45 -19.39
CA THR A 228 -0.92 10.86 -19.68
C THR A 228 -1.87 10.63 -18.51
N SER A 229 -1.78 9.48 -17.84
CA SER A 229 -2.66 9.20 -16.68
C SER A 229 -2.27 10.03 -15.46
N ILE A 230 -0.97 10.24 -15.23
CA ILE A 230 -0.49 11.05 -14.11
C ILE A 230 -0.82 12.53 -14.35
N SER A 231 -0.60 13.04 -15.56
CA SER A 231 -0.88 14.44 -15.88
C SER A 231 -2.36 14.76 -15.74
N ALA A 232 -3.25 13.85 -16.15
CA ALA A 232 -4.69 13.96 -15.95
C ALA A 232 -5.07 14.01 -14.46
N GLN A 233 -4.42 13.21 -13.60
CA GLN A 233 -4.69 13.20 -12.16
C GLN A 233 -4.37 14.54 -11.49
N TYR A 234 -3.32 15.23 -11.93
CA TYR A 234 -2.83 16.46 -11.31
C TYR A 234 -3.15 17.74 -12.11
N ASN A 235 -4.00 17.64 -13.14
CA ASN A 235 -4.34 18.75 -14.04
C ASN A 235 -3.09 19.43 -14.65
N THR A 236 -2.15 18.63 -15.15
CA THR A 236 -0.94 19.08 -15.88
C THR A 236 -0.86 18.39 -17.25
N THR A 237 0.27 18.48 -17.96
CA THR A 237 0.46 17.86 -19.27
C THR A 237 1.66 16.91 -19.31
N PRO A 238 1.65 15.88 -20.17
CA PRO A 238 2.80 14.99 -20.37
C PRO A 238 4.07 15.75 -20.75
N GLU A 239 3.94 16.82 -21.54
CA GLU A 239 5.05 17.66 -21.98
C GLU A 239 5.67 18.41 -20.80
N VAL A 240 4.85 18.93 -19.87
CA VAL A 240 5.35 19.54 -18.64
C VAL A 240 6.10 18.52 -17.80
N LEU A 241 5.51 17.33 -17.60
CA LEU A 241 6.16 16.27 -16.81
C LEU A 241 7.50 15.85 -17.42
N ALA A 242 7.56 15.67 -18.75
CA ALA A 242 8.80 15.33 -19.44
C ALA A 242 9.81 16.48 -19.42
N ALA A 243 9.37 17.74 -19.47
CA ALA A 243 10.26 18.91 -19.50
C ALA A 243 10.95 19.17 -18.16
N ILE A 244 10.24 18.94 -17.04
CA ILE A 244 10.76 19.26 -15.71
C ILE A 244 11.45 18.07 -15.03
N ASN A 245 11.10 16.82 -15.37
CA ASN A 245 11.74 15.67 -14.73
C ASN A 245 12.99 15.27 -15.51
N VAL A 246 14.14 15.22 -14.83
CA VAL A 246 15.34 14.60 -15.40
C VAL A 246 15.19 13.08 -15.32
N LEU A 247 14.69 12.49 -16.39
CA LEU A 247 14.82 11.06 -16.61
C LEU A 247 16.08 10.77 -17.43
N VAL A 248 16.70 9.61 -17.21
CA VAL A 248 17.77 9.13 -18.10
C VAL A 248 17.17 8.95 -19.49
N GLU A 249 17.91 9.29 -20.55
CA GLU A 249 17.42 9.16 -21.92
C GLU A 249 16.95 7.72 -22.20
N GLY A 250 15.71 7.57 -22.68
CA GLY A 250 15.08 6.27 -22.90
C GLY A 250 14.50 5.59 -21.65
N GLN A 251 14.58 6.20 -20.47
CA GLN A 251 13.94 5.70 -19.26
C GLN A 251 12.41 5.86 -19.36
N SER A 252 11.71 4.73 -19.49
CA SER A 252 10.25 4.71 -19.37
C SER A 252 9.81 5.04 -17.92
N LEU A 253 8.52 5.31 -17.71
CA LEU A 253 7.95 5.40 -16.37
C LEU A 253 7.70 4.01 -15.79
N TRP A 254 8.41 3.65 -14.73
CA TRP A 254 8.33 2.33 -14.09
C TRP A 254 7.68 2.46 -12.72
N VAL A 255 7.03 1.40 -12.26
CA VAL A 255 6.42 1.38 -10.92
C VAL A 255 7.49 1.66 -9.85
N GLY A 256 7.15 2.49 -8.87
CA GLY A 256 8.06 2.89 -7.78
C GLY A 256 8.98 4.07 -8.13
N LEU A 257 9.03 4.49 -9.40
CA LEU A 257 9.77 5.69 -9.80
C LEU A 257 9.18 6.92 -9.11
N ARG A 258 10.04 7.75 -8.51
CA ARG A 258 9.64 9.03 -7.92
C ARG A 258 9.87 10.13 -8.93
N ILE A 259 8.81 10.84 -9.28
CA ILE A 259 8.85 11.98 -10.18
C ILE A 259 8.26 13.21 -9.50
N VAL A 260 8.66 14.38 -9.97
CA VAL A 260 8.09 15.66 -9.57
C VAL A 260 6.92 15.99 -10.49
N VAL A 261 5.76 16.28 -9.90
CA VAL A 261 4.53 16.59 -10.62
C VAL A 261 4.02 17.95 -10.17
N PRO A 262 3.88 18.94 -11.07
CA PRO A 262 3.25 20.21 -10.73
C PRO A 262 1.73 20.05 -10.76
N VAL A 263 1.04 20.71 -9.85
CA VAL A 263 -0.42 20.66 -9.79
C VAL A 263 -1.01 21.87 -10.54
N GLY A 264 -1.85 21.61 -11.54
CA GLY A 264 -2.57 22.66 -12.28
C GLY A 264 -1.74 23.46 -13.29
N LEU A 265 -0.51 23.04 -13.61
CA LEU A 265 0.40 23.77 -14.49
C LEU A 265 0.49 23.11 -15.86
N THR A 266 0.25 23.88 -16.93
CA THR A 266 0.22 23.39 -18.32
C THR A 266 1.36 23.93 -19.19
N ASP A 267 2.13 24.90 -18.68
CA ASP A 267 3.27 25.50 -19.38
C ASP A 267 4.54 25.36 -18.52
N PRO A 268 5.58 24.63 -18.97
CA PRO A 268 6.80 24.41 -18.21
C PRO A 268 7.76 25.61 -18.24
N THR A 269 7.39 26.71 -18.91
CA THR A 269 8.24 27.90 -19.05
C THR A 269 8.60 28.48 -17.68
N GLY A 270 9.89 28.77 -17.48
CA GLY A 270 10.39 29.34 -16.23
C GLY A 270 10.63 28.35 -15.08
N LEU A 271 10.30 27.06 -15.25
CA LEU A 271 10.64 26.03 -14.25
C LEU A 271 12.03 25.44 -14.49
N PRO A 272 12.85 25.21 -13.45
CA PRO A 272 14.06 24.41 -13.58
C PRO A 272 13.71 22.95 -13.87
N ARG A 273 14.74 22.15 -14.14
CA ARG A 273 14.58 20.69 -14.09
C ARG A 273 14.68 20.23 -12.64
N PHE A 274 14.05 19.12 -12.31
CA PHE A 274 14.02 18.60 -10.96
C PHE A 274 14.50 17.17 -10.90
N VAL A 275 15.17 16.85 -9.80
CA VAL A 275 15.47 15.49 -9.37
C VAL A 275 14.93 15.27 -7.95
N VAL A 276 14.47 14.05 -7.70
CA VAL A 276 14.03 13.62 -6.37
C VAL A 276 15.24 13.04 -5.65
N TYR A 277 15.64 13.66 -4.54
CA TYR A 277 16.80 13.28 -3.74
C TYR A 277 16.37 12.81 -2.34
N LEU A 278 16.89 11.67 -1.88
CA LEU A 278 16.75 11.25 -0.48
C LEU A 278 17.97 11.72 0.30
N ASN A 279 17.74 12.59 1.27
CA ASN A 279 18.78 12.97 2.22
C ASN A 279 18.94 11.83 3.24
N ASP A 280 20.05 11.10 3.19
CA ASP A 280 20.31 9.92 4.02
C ASP A 280 20.87 10.28 5.41
N GLN A 281 21.59 11.39 5.50
CA GLN A 281 22.18 11.93 6.73
C GLN A 281 21.71 13.36 6.98
N GLU A 282 21.78 13.83 8.23
CA GLU A 282 21.51 15.24 8.52
C GLU A 282 22.57 16.12 7.86
N THR A 283 22.13 17.17 7.16
CA THR A 283 23.00 18.08 6.40
C THR A 283 22.49 19.51 6.50
N THR A 284 23.21 20.48 5.92
CA THR A 284 22.73 21.86 5.80
C THR A 284 22.27 22.18 4.40
N VAL A 285 21.36 23.15 4.27
CA VAL A 285 20.92 23.66 2.96
C VAL A 285 22.11 24.17 2.15
N ASP A 286 23.09 24.82 2.79
CA ASP A 286 24.29 25.33 2.12
C ASP A 286 25.20 24.22 1.61
N ALA A 287 25.38 23.14 2.38
CA ALA A 287 26.12 21.97 1.93
C ALA A 287 25.44 21.28 0.73
N LEU A 288 24.11 21.15 0.79
CA LEU A 288 23.31 20.60 -0.30
C LEU A 288 23.36 21.50 -1.55
N ALA A 289 23.29 22.81 -1.37
CA ALA A 289 23.43 23.80 -2.43
C ALA A 289 24.79 23.71 -3.12
N ALA A 290 25.88 23.57 -2.36
CA ALA A 290 27.22 23.36 -2.89
C ALA A 290 27.34 22.02 -3.63
N GLN A 291 26.73 20.95 -3.12
CA GLN A 291 26.75 19.62 -3.74
C GLN A 291 26.11 19.62 -5.13
N PHE A 292 24.99 20.32 -5.29
CA PHE A 292 24.25 20.38 -6.55
C PHE A 292 24.60 21.61 -7.41
N ASN A 293 25.54 22.46 -6.95
CA ASN A 293 25.93 23.71 -7.59
C ASN A 293 24.74 24.65 -7.87
N ILE A 294 23.87 24.82 -6.88
CA ILE A 294 22.65 25.65 -6.95
C ILE A 294 22.57 26.60 -5.76
N THR A 295 21.65 27.57 -5.78
CA THR A 295 21.51 28.50 -4.66
C THR A 295 20.67 27.90 -3.52
N PRO A 296 21.03 28.17 -2.25
CA PRO A 296 20.25 27.73 -1.08
C PRO A 296 18.79 28.18 -1.14
N ASP A 297 18.53 29.38 -1.67
CA ASP A 297 17.18 29.96 -1.78
C ASP A 297 16.25 29.12 -2.65
N LEU A 298 16.75 28.54 -3.76
CA LEU A 298 15.95 27.67 -4.61
C LEU A 298 15.60 26.36 -3.91
N ILE A 299 16.54 25.78 -3.16
CA ILE A 299 16.27 24.57 -2.36
C ILE A 299 15.18 24.89 -1.33
N ARG A 300 15.28 26.01 -0.61
CA ARG A 300 14.28 26.41 0.39
C ARG A 300 12.90 26.62 -0.24
N LEU A 301 12.86 27.33 -1.37
CA LEU A 301 11.64 27.67 -2.09
C LEU A 301 10.85 26.41 -2.49
N TYR A 302 11.49 25.45 -3.15
CA TYR A 302 10.79 24.27 -3.67
C TYR A 302 10.51 23.19 -2.62
N ASN A 303 11.22 23.20 -1.49
CA ASN A 303 11.06 22.20 -0.43
C ASN A 303 10.29 22.72 0.79
N ALA A 304 9.74 23.93 0.71
CA ALA A 304 9.07 24.63 1.81
C ALA A 304 9.90 24.58 3.11
N LEU A 305 11.21 24.75 2.99
CA LEU A 305 12.10 24.76 4.16
C LEU A 305 12.02 26.13 4.84
N GLY A 306 11.96 26.12 6.16
CA GLY A 306 12.07 27.34 6.96
C GLY A 306 13.46 27.98 6.87
N PRO A 307 13.74 29.03 7.66
CA PRO A 307 15.03 29.71 7.65
C PRO A 307 16.17 28.91 8.29
N GLN A 308 15.86 27.78 8.93
CA GLN A 308 16.87 26.97 9.64
C GLN A 308 17.89 26.38 8.65
N PRO A 309 19.18 26.31 9.02
CA PRO A 309 20.20 25.78 8.14
C PRO A 309 20.11 24.26 7.99
N GLU A 310 19.58 23.54 8.97
CA GLU A 310 19.57 22.08 9.00
C GLU A 310 18.45 21.46 8.16
N VAL A 311 18.79 20.35 7.51
CA VAL A 311 17.89 19.45 6.80
C VAL A 311 18.04 18.05 7.43
N PRO A 312 16.98 17.50 8.05
CA PRO A 312 17.06 16.19 8.69
C PRO A 312 17.38 15.07 7.71
N ALA A 313 17.98 14.00 8.24
CA ALA A 313 18.09 12.71 7.58
C ALA A 313 16.71 12.13 7.21
N ALA A 314 16.73 11.15 6.31
CA ALA A 314 15.57 10.44 5.77
C ALA A 314 14.48 11.35 5.15
N ARG A 315 14.85 12.53 4.66
CA ARG A 315 13.94 13.49 4.04
C ARG A 315 14.07 13.47 2.53
N TRP A 316 12.94 13.30 1.83
CA TRP A 316 12.87 13.50 0.38
C TRP A 316 12.85 14.98 0.03
N LEU A 317 13.62 15.35 -0.99
CA LEU A 317 13.81 16.71 -1.46
C LEU A 317 13.63 16.78 -2.98
N ILE A 318 13.07 17.90 -3.44
CA ILE A 318 13.01 18.33 -4.83
C ILE A 318 14.21 19.24 -5.07
N ILE A 319 15.18 18.78 -5.87
CA ILE A 319 16.38 19.55 -6.17
C ILE A 319 16.24 20.22 -7.54
N PRO A 320 16.21 21.57 -7.61
CA PRO A 320 16.08 22.32 -8.85
C PRO A 320 17.44 22.44 -9.56
N LEU A 321 17.63 21.73 -10.66
CA LEU A 321 18.82 21.81 -11.51
C LEU A 321 18.66 22.89 -12.59
N PRO A 322 19.73 23.63 -12.92
CA PRO A 322 19.72 24.60 -14.02
C PRO A 322 19.42 23.91 -15.36
N ARG A 323 18.81 24.65 -16.30
CA ARG A 323 18.68 24.19 -17.69
C ARG A 323 19.98 24.51 -18.42
N GLU A 324 20.61 23.51 -19.01
CA GLU A 324 21.73 23.69 -19.98
C GLU A 324 21.24 24.35 -21.27
#